data_AF-T0KSD6-F1
#
_entry.id   AF-T0KSD6-F1
#
_cell.length_a   1.000
_cell.length_b   1.000
_cell.length_c   1.000
_cell.angle_alpha   90.00
_cell.angle_beta   90.00
_cell.angle_gamma   90.00
#
_symmetry.space_group_name_H-M   'P 1'
#
loop_
_entity.id
_entity.type
_entity.pdbx_description
1 polymer ?
#
loop_
_entity_poly.entity_id
_entity_poly.type
_entity_poly.pdbx_seq_one_letter_code
_entity_poly.pdbx_strand_id
1 'polypeptide(L)'
;MLPITLVLSLFCLQFGNHVLAGSSIWQPALISRSNSSMLDKRYYYAIKEPSAWFTPWPNRVIRYCFAQDTTAAQKSMLKKYLKDARKIWISKGLDSNFRIEEVNDNVCQSESSDVLVVHYSASTLATTVGFPSNLVPFGPTMYLSDRTDIGMLDVVGNFAHELGHAWGLYHEHQNPKFWAGVDGADGGEVFGPNNPGGWNCINLKDYNSAALGLRAQTGGGGFRDLTIQQLCSNYRIAQGHTPSFSASEYLPMPGVGTPHSDGHGENDVDWQSMMIYPSGAGGYVDGEATPENDGRAPILMKPDGSRIPINLAPSSLDIAALNAMYADVEGTKLDLLNSLINFKKVYKTSKSGPSGGLGCF
;
A
#
# COMPACT_ATOMS: atom_id res chain seq x y z
N MET A 1 -13.71 12.84 -44.38
CA MET A 1 -12.62 12.66 -43.40
C MET A 1 -13.02 13.38 -42.13
N LEU A 2 -13.03 12.71 -40.97
CA LEU A 2 -13.18 13.36 -39.66
C LEU A 2 -11.82 13.37 -38.94
N PRO A 3 -11.52 14.38 -38.11
CA PRO A 3 -10.24 14.47 -37.40
C PRO A 3 -10.17 13.49 -36.22
N ILE A 4 -9.09 12.71 -36.15
CA ILE A 4 -8.83 11.76 -35.05
C ILE A 4 -8.08 12.51 -33.93
N THR A 5 -8.81 13.30 -33.13
CA THR A 5 -8.23 14.12 -32.05
C THR A 5 -8.97 14.08 -30.71
N LEU A 6 -10.05 13.29 -30.58
CA LEU A 6 -10.92 13.31 -29.39
C LEU A 6 -10.96 12.01 -28.55
N VAL A 7 -10.06 11.05 -28.80
CA VAL A 7 -10.07 9.73 -28.12
C VAL A 7 -8.96 9.60 -27.06
N LEU A 8 -7.90 10.41 -27.14
CA LEU A 8 -6.69 10.28 -26.32
C LEU A 8 -6.77 10.90 -24.91
N SER A 9 -7.82 11.65 -24.58
CA SER A 9 -7.94 12.36 -23.29
C SER A 9 -8.60 11.55 -22.16
N LEU A 10 -9.26 10.42 -22.46
CA LEU A 10 -10.07 9.70 -21.46
C LEU A 10 -9.30 8.63 -20.67
N PHE A 11 -8.11 8.22 -21.13
CA PHE A 11 -7.29 7.21 -20.44
C PHE A 11 -6.44 7.76 -19.29
N CYS A 12 -6.13 9.06 -19.27
CA CYS A 12 -5.24 9.67 -18.26
C CYS A 12 -5.84 9.74 -16.85
N LEU A 13 -7.11 9.38 -16.66
CA LEU A 13 -7.77 9.32 -15.33
C LEU A 13 -7.66 7.94 -14.65
N GLN A 14 -7.05 6.94 -15.29
CA GLN A 14 -7.12 5.54 -14.86
C GLN A 14 -6.11 5.14 -13.76
N PHE A 15 -5.11 5.97 -13.44
CA PHE A 15 -3.98 5.57 -12.58
C PHE A 15 -3.79 6.40 -11.30
N GLY A 16 -4.67 7.36 -11.01
CA GLY A 16 -4.49 8.33 -9.91
C GLY A 16 -4.49 7.73 -8.48
N ASN A 17 -4.99 6.51 -8.32
CA ASN A 17 -5.60 6.03 -7.06
C ASN A 17 -5.04 4.70 -6.51
N HIS A 18 -3.96 4.17 -7.08
CA HIS A 18 -3.20 3.06 -6.48
C HIS A 18 -1.88 3.60 -5.96
N VAL A 19 -1.47 3.14 -4.79
CA VAL A 19 -0.08 3.29 -4.36
C VAL A 19 0.67 2.07 -4.89
N LEU A 20 1.70 2.28 -5.71
CA LEU A 20 2.55 1.21 -6.25
C LEU A 20 3.60 0.85 -5.20
N ALA A 21 3.06 0.33 -4.10
CA ALA A 21 3.67 -0.35 -2.98
C ALA A 21 4.68 -1.45 -3.38
N GLY A 22 4.65 -1.86 -4.65
CA GLY A 22 5.89 -2.16 -5.33
C GLY A 22 5.83 -2.45 -6.83
N SER A 23 6.15 -1.48 -7.69
CA SER A 23 6.41 -1.71 -9.13
C SER A 23 7.48 -2.80 -9.37
N SER A 24 7.07 -4.06 -9.54
CA SER A 24 7.90 -5.29 -9.40
C SER A 24 8.75 -5.30 -8.09
N ILE A 25 8.11 -5.34 -6.90
CA ILE A 25 8.58 -5.01 -5.51
C ILE A 25 9.35 -6.02 -4.55
N TRP A 26 9.00 -7.30 -4.48
CA TRP A 26 9.79 -8.42 -3.86
C TRP A 26 10.26 -8.47 -2.32
N GLN A 27 9.61 -8.03 -1.20
CA GLN A 27 9.79 -7.94 0.35
C GLN A 27 9.69 -9.18 1.38
N PRO A 28 10.43 -9.33 2.56
CA PRO A 28 11.85 -9.68 2.98
C PRO A 28 12.11 -10.43 4.38
N ALA A 29 13.21 -10.14 5.14
CA ALA A 29 13.60 -10.66 6.50
C ALA A 29 14.26 -9.63 7.49
N LEU A 30 14.26 -9.80 8.85
CA LEU A 30 14.67 -8.79 9.89
C LEU A 30 15.26 -9.31 11.24
N ILE A 31 16.03 -8.45 11.98
CA ILE A 31 16.25 -8.48 13.47
C ILE A 31 16.20 -7.05 14.08
N SER A 32 15.52 -6.84 15.23
CA SER A 32 15.41 -5.58 16.01
C SER A 32 15.25 -5.86 17.54
N ARG A 33 15.11 -4.94 18.53
CA ARG A 33 14.68 -3.52 18.65
C ARG A 33 15.27 -2.87 19.94
N SER A 34 15.06 -1.57 20.21
CA SER A 34 15.30 -0.89 21.52
C SER A 34 14.12 0.01 21.94
N ASN A 35 14.11 0.51 23.19
CA ASN A 35 12.97 1.18 23.85
C ASN A 35 13.12 2.71 23.97
N SER A 36 11.99 3.43 23.87
CA SER A 36 11.77 4.75 24.49
C SER A 36 10.27 4.93 24.82
N SER A 37 9.93 5.82 25.76
CA SER A 37 8.58 6.03 26.28
C SER A 37 8.03 7.43 25.97
N MET A 38 6.69 7.57 26.03
CA MET A 38 5.92 8.74 25.56
C MET A 38 5.95 8.93 24.04
N LEU A 39 5.28 8.01 23.35
CA LEU A 39 4.91 8.17 21.95
C LEU A 39 3.62 8.99 21.84
N ASP A 40 3.74 10.26 21.46
CA ASP A 40 2.74 10.83 20.56
C ASP A 40 2.67 9.95 19.31
N LYS A 41 1.44 9.73 18.83
CA LYS A 41 1.07 8.66 17.89
C LYS A 41 1.75 8.88 16.53
N ARG A 42 2.11 7.79 15.80
CA ARG A 42 2.90 7.89 14.55
C ARG A 42 2.48 6.96 13.43
N TYR A 43 2.13 7.51 12.26
CA TYR A 43 1.58 6.82 11.09
C TYR A 43 1.06 7.77 9.97
N TYR A 44 1.11 7.39 8.69
CA TYR A 44 0.40 8.07 7.60
C TYR A 44 -0.74 7.22 7.01
N TYR A 45 -1.99 7.71 7.03
CA TYR A 45 -3.19 6.90 6.74
C TYR A 45 -4.34 7.68 6.06
N ALA A 46 -5.27 6.96 5.44
CA ALA A 46 -6.41 7.53 4.71
C ALA A 46 -7.34 8.39 5.58
N ILE A 47 -7.71 9.55 5.05
CA ILE A 47 -8.59 10.52 5.71
C ILE A 47 -9.99 9.91 5.89
N LYS A 48 -10.54 10.00 7.10
CA LYS A 48 -11.82 9.36 7.50
C LYS A 48 -13.09 10.09 7.01
N GLU A 49 -12.94 11.25 6.36
CA GLU A 49 -14.06 12.10 5.94
C GLU A 49 -14.91 11.45 4.83
N PRO A 50 -16.24 11.64 4.80
CA PRO A 50 -17.10 11.13 3.72
C PRO A 50 -16.81 11.71 2.32
N SER A 51 -16.02 12.79 2.26
CA SER A 51 -15.51 13.41 1.04
C SER A 51 -14.11 12.94 0.64
N ALA A 52 -13.49 12.06 1.43
CA ALA A 52 -12.21 11.44 1.08
C ALA A 52 -12.38 10.45 -0.09
N TRP A 53 -11.29 10.25 -0.82
CA TRP A 53 -11.25 9.36 -1.99
C TRP A 53 -11.22 7.89 -1.56
N PHE A 54 -10.79 7.63 -0.33
CA PHE A 54 -10.69 6.33 0.29
C PHE A 54 -11.14 6.43 1.75
N THR A 55 -11.73 5.36 2.26
CA THR A 55 -12.27 5.27 3.62
C THR A 55 -11.89 3.92 4.25
N PRO A 56 -12.03 3.73 5.57
CA PRO A 56 -11.75 2.44 6.20
C PRO A 56 -12.74 1.36 5.74
N TRP A 57 -12.29 0.11 5.59
CA TRP A 57 -13.17 -1.01 5.21
C TRP A 57 -14.29 -1.24 6.23
N PRO A 58 -15.56 -1.40 5.78
CA PRO A 58 -16.67 -1.69 6.67
C PRO A 58 -16.37 -2.87 7.61
N ASN A 59 -16.71 -2.70 8.89
CA ASN A 59 -16.68 -3.75 9.91
C ASN A 59 -15.28 -4.39 10.12
N ARG A 60 -14.19 -3.72 9.68
CA ARG A 60 -12.80 -4.25 9.64
C ARG A 60 -12.66 -5.51 8.77
N VAL A 61 -13.40 -5.61 7.67
CA VAL A 61 -13.37 -6.76 6.75
C VAL A 61 -13.00 -6.33 5.34
N ILE A 62 -11.83 -6.76 4.86
CA ILE A 62 -11.53 -6.77 3.43
C ILE A 62 -12.21 -7.99 2.82
N ARG A 63 -13.32 -7.77 2.11
CA ARG A 63 -13.91 -8.78 1.22
C ARG A 63 -13.04 -8.83 -0.03
N TYR A 64 -12.54 -10.00 -0.42
CA TYR A 64 -11.66 -10.14 -1.59
C TYR A 64 -12.06 -11.30 -2.48
N CYS A 65 -11.66 -11.25 -3.75
CA CYS A 65 -11.68 -12.38 -4.67
C CYS A 65 -10.42 -12.40 -5.54
N PHE A 66 -10.22 -13.48 -6.28
CA PHE A 66 -9.13 -13.57 -7.26
C PHE A 66 -9.64 -13.31 -8.67
N ALA A 67 -8.91 -12.51 -9.43
CA ALA A 67 -9.21 -12.20 -10.83
C ALA A 67 -9.39 -13.47 -11.70
N GLN A 68 -10.18 -13.34 -12.77
CA GLN A 68 -10.62 -14.49 -13.60
C GLN A 68 -9.46 -15.15 -14.37
N ASP A 69 -8.42 -14.40 -14.68
CA ASP A 69 -7.18 -14.83 -15.32
C ASP A 69 -6.20 -15.56 -14.38
N THR A 70 -6.40 -15.44 -13.07
CA THR A 70 -5.51 -16.02 -12.06
C THR A 70 -5.75 -17.53 -11.95
N THR A 71 -4.76 -18.34 -12.35
CA THR A 71 -4.85 -19.81 -12.39
C THR A 71 -5.04 -20.42 -11.01
N ALA A 72 -5.57 -21.66 -10.93
CA ALA A 72 -5.78 -22.35 -9.66
C ALA A 72 -4.50 -22.51 -8.81
N ALA A 73 -3.33 -22.68 -9.45
CA ALA A 73 -2.04 -22.72 -8.78
C ALA A 73 -1.70 -21.36 -8.14
N GLN A 74 -1.87 -20.26 -8.89
CA GLN A 74 -1.68 -18.90 -8.38
C GLN A 74 -2.69 -18.58 -7.27
N LYS A 75 -4.00 -18.87 -7.43
CA LYS A 75 -5.02 -18.66 -6.37
C LYS A 75 -4.63 -19.38 -5.08
N SER A 76 -4.16 -20.63 -5.16
CA SER A 76 -3.68 -21.40 -4.00
C SER A 76 -2.46 -20.75 -3.31
N MET A 77 -1.47 -20.32 -4.09
CA MET A 77 -0.26 -19.65 -3.62
C MET A 77 -0.54 -18.28 -2.99
N LEU A 78 -1.31 -17.42 -3.68
CA LEU A 78 -1.69 -16.11 -3.17
C LEU A 78 -2.48 -16.22 -1.86
N LYS A 79 -3.42 -17.18 -1.78
CA LYS A 79 -4.20 -17.47 -0.56
C LYS A 79 -3.34 -17.93 0.62
N LYS A 80 -2.26 -18.68 0.36
CA LYS A 80 -1.26 -19.03 1.38
C LYS A 80 -0.53 -17.77 1.86
N TYR A 81 0.06 -16.98 0.96
CA TYR A 81 0.86 -15.82 1.34
C TYR A 81 0.04 -14.69 1.97
N LEU A 82 -1.19 -14.42 1.51
CA LEU A 82 -2.12 -13.49 2.17
C LEU A 82 -2.46 -13.93 3.60
N LYS A 83 -2.66 -15.24 3.82
CA LYS A 83 -2.89 -15.80 5.16
C LYS A 83 -1.67 -15.64 6.06
N ASP A 84 -0.47 -15.85 5.52
CA ASP A 84 0.79 -15.74 6.28
C ASP A 84 1.15 -14.27 6.58
N ALA A 85 0.95 -13.36 5.63
CA ALA A 85 1.02 -11.91 5.83
C ALA A 85 0.06 -11.41 6.92
N ARG A 86 -1.19 -11.88 6.93
CA ARG A 86 -2.13 -11.54 8.01
C ARG A 86 -1.65 -12.03 9.39
N LYS A 87 -0.91 -13.16 9.47
CA LYS A 87 -0.29 -13.59 10.74
C LYS A 87 0.78 -12.60 11.21
N ILE A 88 1.55 -12.01 10.30
CA ILE A 88 2.58 -11.02 10.64
C ILE A 88 1.93 -9.83 11.38
N TRP A 89 0.86 -9.25 10.82
CA TRP A 89 0.11 -8.16 11.47
C TRP A 89 -0.43 -8.55 12.85
N ILE A 90 -1.07 -9.71 12.97
CA ILE A 90 -1.60 -10.21 14.27
C ILE A 90 -0.46 -10.46 15.28
N SER A 91 0.70 -10.97 14.85
CA SER A 91 1.86 -11.22 15.71
C SER A 91 2.47 -9.96 16.32
N LYS A 92 2.13 -8.78 15.80
CA LYS A 92 2.52 -7.46 16.32
C LYS A 92 1.41 -6.74 17.10
N GLY A 93 0.26 -7.39 17.29
CA GLY A 93 -0.85 -6.86 18.07
C GLY A 93 -1.97 -6.22 17.27
N LEU A 94 -2.06 -6.44 15.94
CA LEU A 94 -3.31 -6.13 15.23
C LEU A 94 -4.43 -7.03 15.77
N ASP A 95 -5.59 -6.44 16.07
CA ASP A 95 -6.72 -7.19 16.58
C ASP A 95 -7.18 -8.25 15.56
N SER A 96 -7.46 -9.45 16.07
CA SER A 96 -8.07 -10.56 15.34
C SER A 96 -9.33 -10.22 14.53
N ASN A 97 -10.04 -9.13 14.87
CA ASN A 97 -11.22 -8.65 14.14
C ASN A 97 -10.90 -7.97 12.79
N PHE A 98 -9.66 -7.56 12.53
CA PHE A 98 -9.20 -7.20 11.19
C PHE A 98 -9.10 -8.45 10.31
N ARG A 99 -10.09 -8.70 9.45
CA ARG A 99 -10.27 -9.96 8.70
C ARG A 99 -10.19 -9.74 7.18
N ILE A 100 -9.62 -10.73 6.49
CA ILE A 100 -9.72 -10.85 5.04
C ILE A 100 -10.59 -12.05 4.72
N GLU A 101 -11.61 -11.88 3.88
CA GLU A 101 -12.63 -12.91 3.61
C GLU A 101 -12.84 -13.10 2.10
N GLU A 102 -12.61 -14.33 1.63
CA GLU A 102 -12.76 -14.69 0.22
C GLU A 102 -14.23 -14.85 -0.14
N VAL A 103 -14.71 -14.06 -1.10
CA VAL A 103 -16.05 -14.19 -1.67
C VAL A 103 -16.05 -15.14 -2.87
N ASN A 104 -17.23 -15.67 -3.22
CA ASN A 104 -17.37 -16.54 -4.39
C ASN A 104 -17.37 -15.74 -5.72
N ASP A 105 -17.14 -16.44 -6.83
CA ASP A 105 -16.99 -15.81 -8.16
C ASP A 105 -18.24 -15.03 -8.63
N ASN A 106 -19.44 -15.34 -8.14
CA ASN A 106 -20.65 -14.56 -8.46
C ASN A 106 -20.60 -13.19 -7.80
N VAL A 107 -20.28 -13.14 -6.49
CA VAL A 107 -20.11 -11.90 -5.72
C VAL A 107 -18.95 -11.08 -6.29
N CYS A 108 -17.84 -11.72 -6.65
CA CYS A 108 -16.69 -11.10 -7.31
C CYS A 108 -17.08 -10.36 -8.62
N GLN A 109 -18.10 -10.84 -9.34
CA GLN A 109 -18.61 -10.20 -10.55
C GLN A 109 -19.66 -9.12 -10.25
N SER A 110 -20.65 -9.43 -9.41
CA SER A 110 -21.79 -8.53 -9.15
C SER A 110 -21.50 -7.37 -8.20
N GLU A 111 -20.49 -7.51 -7.33
CA GLU A 111 -20.10 -6.54 -6.30
C GLU A 111 -18.63 -6.11 -6.47
N SER A 112 -18.17 -6.03 -7.73
CA SER A 112 -16.76 -5.72 -8.07
C SER A 112 -16.29 -4.32 -7.67
N SER A 113 -17.19 -3.41 -7.30
CA SER A 113 -16.87 -2.13 -6.62
C SER A 113 -16.57 -2.29 -5.13
N ASP A 114 -17.10 -3.35 -4.50
CA ASP A 114 -17.20 -3.49 -3.04
C ASP A 114 -16.30 -4.64 -2.52
N VAL A 115 -15.46 -5.20 -3.39
CA VAL A 115 -14.64 -6.40 -3.19
C VAL A 115 -13.25 -6.15 -3.79
N LEU A 116 -12.20 -6.41 -3.00
CA LEU A 116 -10.81 -6.32 -3.43
C LEU A 116 -10.51 -7.39 -4.48
N VAL A 117 -10.29 -6.98 -5.73
CA VAL A 117 -9.91 -7.91 -6.81
C VAL A 117 -8.41 -8.13 -6.78
N VAL A 118 -8.00 -9.34 -6.39
CA VAL A 118 -6.61 -9.76 -6.26
C VAL A 118 -6.13 -10.39 -7.57
N HIS A 119 -5.17 -9.75 -8.23
CA HIS A 119 -4.49 -10.22 -9.42
C HIS A 119 -3.14 -10.83 -9.07
N TYR A 120 -2.78 -11.93 -9.73
CA TYR A 120 -1.36 -12.30 -9.85
C TYR A 120 -0.68 -11.40 -10.89
N SER A 121 0.48 -10.85 -10.56
CA SER A 121 1.38 -10.20 -11.53
C SER A 121 2.78 -10.78 -11.43
N ALA A 122 3.39 -11.08 -12.58
CA ALA A 122 4.80 -11.41 -12.65
C ALA A 122 5.72 -10.19 -12.42
N SER A 123 5.19 -8.96 -12.33
CA SER A 123 5.99 -7.74 -12.26
C SER A 123 5.31 -6.56 -11.55
N THR A 124 4.36 -6.79 -10.64
CA THR A 124 3.67 -5.72 -9.91
C THR A 124 3.28 -6.15 -8.52
N LEU A 125 3.53 -5.27 -7.57
CA LEU A 125 2.78 -5.13 -6.34
C LEU A 125 2.18 -3.72 -6.36
N ALA A 126 0.90 -3.62 -6.07
CA ALA A 126 0.17 -2.36 -6.06
C ALA A 126 -1.17 -2.61 -5.40
N THR A 127 -1.62 -1.69 -4.56
CA THR A 127 -2.89 -1.84 -3.87
C THR A 127 -3.64 -0.52 -3.82
N THR A 128 -4.96 -0.56 -4.04
CA THR A 128 -5.85 0.54 -3.72
C THR A 128 -5.82 0.78 -2.21
N VAL A 129 -5.47 2.00 -1.78
CA VAL A 129 -5.40 2.31 -0.35
C VAL A 129 -6.81 2.30 0.24
N GLY A 130 -7.05 1.50 1.27
CA GLY A 130 -8.34 1.41 1.95
C GLY A 130 -9.49 0.92 1.06
N PHE A 131 -10.70 1.39 1.36
CA PHE A 131 -11.91 1.17 0.58
C PHE A 131 -12.23 2.41 -0.25
N PRO A 132 -12.26 2.36 -1.60
CA PRO A 132 -12.53 3.51 -2.44
C PRO A 132 -13.94 4.05 -2.19
N SER A 133 -14.09 5.37 -2.14
CA SER A 133 -15.42 5.99 -2.05
C SER A 133 -16.11 6.00 -3.41
N ASN A 134 -17.43 6.22 -3.43
CA ASN A 134 -18.25 6.29 -4.64
C ASN A 134 -17.83 7.39 -5.65
N LEU A 135 -16.82 8.20 -5.30
CA LEU A 135 -16.19 9.19 -6.18
C LEU A 135 -15.14 8.56 -7.12
N VAL A 136 -14.64 7.37 -6.79
CA VAL A 136 -13.68 6.60 -7.60
C VAL A 136 -14.46 5.65 -8.53
N PRO A 137 -14.30 5.74 -9.87
CA PRO A 137 -15.09 4.96 -10.83
C PRO A 137 -14.61 3.52 -11.02
N PHE A 138 -13.76 3.01 -10.11
CA PHE A 138 -13.12 1.70 -10.18
C PHE A 138 -13.17 1.03 -8.81
N GLY A 139 -13.40 -0.29 -8.78
CA GLY A 139 -13.32 -1.08 -7.55
C GLY A 139 -11.88 -1.21 -7.02
N PRO A 140 -11.71 -1.61 -5.75
CA PRO A 140 -10.39 -1.79 -5.18
C PRO A 140 -9.67 -2.98 -5.82
N THR A 141 -8.40 -2.79 -6.20
CA THR A 141 -7.57 -3.87 -6.73
C THR A 141 -6.26 -4.02 -5.96
N MET A 142 -5.72 -5.23 -5.99
CA MET A 142 -4.44 -5.60 -5.40
C MET A 142 -3.68 -6.50 -6.38
N TYR A 143 -2.49 -6.10 -6.79
CA TYR A 143 -1.58 -6.90 -7.60
C TYR A 143 -0.54 -7.54 -6.68
N LEU A 144 -0.28 -8.83 -6.85
CA LEU A 144 0.64 -9.59 -5.99
C LEU A 144 1.60 -10.42 -6.84
N SER A 145 2.85 -10.51 -6.39
CA SER A 145 3.96 -11.18 -7.06
C SER A 145 4.65 -12.11 -6.08
N ASP A 146 4.90 -13.36 -6.47
CA ASP A 146 5.54 -14.41 -5.68
C ASP A 146 7.08 -14.29 -5.62
N ARG A 147 7.57 -13.05 -5.70
CA ARG A 147 8.94 -12.68 -6.07
C ARG A 147 9.79 -12.26 -4.88
N THR A 148 11.12 -12.48 -4.95
CA THR A 148 12.10 -12.41 -3.84
C THR A 148 13.24 -11.37 -3.85
N ASP A 149 13.72 -10.80 -4.97
CA ASP A 149 15.14 -10.35 -5.08
C ASP A 149 15.45 -8.91 -5.61
N ILE A 150 14.45 -8.02 -5.80
CA ILE A 150 14.67 -6.54 -5.85
C ILE A 150 13.60 -5.84 -4.96
N GLY A 151 13.39 -4.51 -5.04
CA GLY A 151 12.53 -3.65 -4.20
C GLY A 151 12.57 -3.72 -2.67
N MET A 152 12.27 -4.86 -2.05
CA MET A 152 12.18 -5.00 -0.60
C MET A 152 12.84 -6.29 -0.04
N LEU A 153 12.85 -7.44 -0.73
CA LEU A 153 13.68 -8.69 -0.62
C LEU A 153 13.17 -10.13 -0.10
N ASP A 154 11.87 -10.51 -0.06
CA ASP A 154 11.27 -11.89 0.02
C ASP A 154 9.82 -11.89 -0.56
N VAL A 155 8.98 -12.92 -0.38
CA VAL A 155 7.56 -12.90 -0.77
C VAL A 155 6.62 -12.38 0.33
N VAL A 156 6.73 -12.86 1.57
CA VAL A 156 5.62 -12.76 2.56
C VAL A 156 5.49 -11.36 3.15
N GLY A 157 6.61 -10.64 3.30
CA GLY A 157 6.56 -9.25 3.71
C GLY A 157 5.82 -8.36 2.71
N ASN A 158 5.83 -8.67 1.40
CA ASN A 158 5.10 -7.88 0.38
C ASN A 158 3.62 -7.93 0.70
N PHE A 159 3.11 -9.15 0.85
CA PHE A 159 1.71 -9.41 1.09
C PHE A 159 1.27 -8.77 2.41
N ALA A 160 2.20 -8.50 3.34
CA ALA A 160 1.92 -7.74 4.55
C ALA A 160 1.91 -6.21 4.30
N HIS A 161 2.83 -5.67 3.51
CA HIS A 161 2.86 -4.25 3.12
C HIS A 161 1.66 -3.87 2.24
N GLU A 162 1.39 -4.64 1.18
CA GLU A 162 0.20 -4.54 0.33
C GLU A 162 -1.08 -4.65 1.16
N LEU A 163 -1.14 -5.53 2.16
CA LEU A 163 -2.26 -5.61 3.10
C LEU A 163 -2.37 -4.36 4.00
N GLY A 164 -1.26 -3.71 4.34
CA GLY A 164 -1.24 -2.41 5.02
C GLY A 164 -1.88 -1.31 4.18
N HIS A 165 -1.56 -1.25 2.89
CA HIS A 165 -2.24 -0.36 1.93
C HIS A 165 -3.73 -0.71 1.81
N ALA A 166 -4.08 -1.99 1.66
CA ALA A 166 -5.49 -2.41 1.62
C ALA A 166 -6.26 -1.99 2.88
N TRP A 167 -5.63 -1.98 4.06
CA TRP A 167 -6.25 -1.47 5.27
C TRP A 167 -6.39 0.05 5.33
N GLY A 168 -5.68 0.82 4.50
CA GLY A 168 -5.79 2.28 4.43
C GLY A 168 -4.54 3.04 4.88
N LEU A 169 -3.37 2.41 4.94
CA LEU A 169 -2.10 3.10 5.16
C LEU A 169 -1.53 3.62 3.84
N TYR A 170 -0.84 4.76 3.90
CA TYR A 170 0.02 5.25 2.81
C TYR A 170 1.48 4.90 3.12
N HIS A 171 2.42 5.20 2.22
CA HIS A 171 3.83 5.12 2.58
C HIS A 171 4.21 6.18 3.60
N GLU A 172 4.95 5.79 4.64
CA GLU A 172 5.40 6.68 5.72
C GLU A 172 6.28 7.82 5.16
N HIS A 173 7.15 7.53 4.18
CA HIS A 173 7.99 8.53 3.54
C HIS A 173 7.24 9.47 2.59
N GLN A 174 5.98 9.19 2.21
CA GLN A 174 5.16 10.09 1.38
C GLN A 174 4.46 11.20 2.19
N ASN A 175 4.59 11.20 3.53
CA ASN A 175 4.09 12.28 4.39
C ASN A 175 4.77 13.63 4.03
N PRO A 176 4.01 14.66 3.60
CA PRO A 176 4.54 15.97 3.25
C PRO A 176 5.46 16.61 4.29
N LYS A 177 5.20 16.38 5.59
CA LYS A 177 5.94 17.01 6.70
C LYS A 177 7.39 16.60 6.81
N PHE A 178 7.79 15.52 6.15
CA PHE A 178 9.17 15.04 6.13
C PHE A 178 10.00 15.62 4.97
N TRP A 179 9.37 16.34 4.02
CA TRP A 179 10.02 16.82 2.79
C TRP A 179 10.23 18.34 2.74
N ALA A 180 11.30 18.76 2.07
CA ALA A 180 11.46 20.11 1.54
C ALA A 180 12.07 20.10 0.12
N GLY A 181 11.95 21.23 -0.58
CA GLY A 181 12.59 21.44 -1.90
C GLY A 181 11.94 20.71 -3.09
N VAL A 182 10.74 20.16 -2.92
CA VAL A 182 9.90 19.54 -3.96
C VAL A 182 8.46 20.06 -3.87
N ASP A 183 7.66 19.89 -4.93
CA ASP A 183 6.23 20.24 -4.90
C ASP A 183 5.45 19.28 -3.99
N GLY A 184 4.45 19.81 -3.29
CA GLY A 184 3.67 19.07 -2.30
C GLY A 184 4.38 18.81 -0.95
N ALA A 185 5.58 19.34 -0.76
CA ALA A 185 6.32 19.31 0.50
C ALA A 185 5.74 20.29 1.55
N ASP A 186 5.85 19.94 2.84
CA ASP A 186 5.41 20.76 3.98
C ASP A 186 6.57 21.00 4.96
N GLY A 187 7.59 21.77 4.53
CA GLY A 187 8.63 22.35 5.41
C GLY A 187 9.58 21.38 6.13
N GLY A 188 9.64 20.10 5.73
CA GLY A 188 10.37 19.04 6.41
C GLY A 188 11.89 19.10 6.32
N GLU A 189 12.56 18.55 7.35
CA GLU A 189 14.02 18.54 7.49
C GLU A 189 14.68 17.22 7.05
N VAL A 190 13.89 16.20 6.69
CA VAL A 190 14.38 14.81 6.52
C VAL A 190 14.74 14.49 5.06
N PHE A 191 13.79 14.57 4.15
CA PHE A 191 13.91 14.15 2.76
C PHE A 191 13.89 15.33 1.79
N GLY A 192 14.50 15.17 0.62
CA GLY A 192 14.54 16.16 -0.44
C GLY A 192 15.95 16.51 -0.94
N PRO A 193 16.09 17.28 -2.03
CA PRO A 193 17.36 17.46 -2.74
C PRO A 193 18.52 18.04 -1.92
N ASN A 194 18.22 18.80 -0.88
CA ASN A 194 19.21 19.49 -0.03
C ASN A 194 19.18 19.01 1.44
N ASN A 195 18.30 18.06 1.79
CA ASN A 195 18.12 17.57 3.15
C ASN A 195 19.03 16.36 3.43
N PRO A 196 19.44 16.11 4.69
CA PRO A 196 20.41 15.08 5.04
C PRO A 196 19.97 13.63 4.77
N GLY A 197 18.67 13.31 4.84
CA GLY A 197 18.14 12.02 4.35
C GLY A 197 18.08 11.90 2.82
N GLY A 198 18.31 13.02 2.12
CA GLY A 198 18.50 13.10 0.69
C GLY A 198 17.26 12.83 -0.15
N TRP A 199 17.48 12.82 -1.47
CA TRP A 199 16.53 12.36 -2.49
C TRP A 199 17.28 12.12 -3.80
N ASN A 200 17.71 10.88 -4.02
CA ASN A 200 18.58 10.50 -5.13
C ASN A 200 17.75 9.95 -6.31
N CYS A 201 16.91 10.80 -6.91
CA CYS A 201 16.05 10.41 -8.05
C CYS A 201 16.80 9.72 -9.20
N ILE A 202 18.07 10.10 -9.43
CA ILE A 202 18.94 9.49 -10.46
C ILE A 202 19.26 8.00 -10.21
N ASN A 203 19.08 7.50 -8.99
CA ASN A 203 19.33 6.11 -8.63
C ASN A 203 18.14 5.17 -8.94
N LEU A 204 16.97 5.72 -9.30
CA LEU A 204 15.79 4.96 -9.72
C LEU A 204 16.09 4.18 -11.02
N LYS A 205 15.73 2.89 -11.05
CA LYS A 205 15.99 1.97 -12.18
C LYS A 205 15.52 2.48 -13.54
N ASP A 206 14.46 3.28 -13.55
CA ASP A 206 13.77 3.80 -14.73
C ASP A 206 14.07 5.27 -15.05
N TYR A 207 14.94 5.95 -14.28
CA TYR A 207 15.32 7.36 -14.49
C TYR A 207 15.81 7.63 -15.92
N ASN A 208 16.70 6.78 -16.45
CA ASN A 208 17.23 6.93 -17.80
C ASN A 208 16.15 6.74 -18.87
N SER A 209 15.21 5.81 -18.68
CA SER A 209 14.07 5.62 -19.58
C SER A 209 13.09 6.78 -19.54
N ALA A 210 12.81 7.35 -18.37
CA ALA A 210 11.95 8.53 -18.22
C ALA A 210 12.60 9.77 -18.87
N ALA A 211 13.89 10.00 -18.64
CA ALA A 211 14.63 11.11 -19.25
C ALA A 211 14.69 11.00 -20.80
N LEU A 212 14.88 9.79 -21.34
CA LEU A 212 14.87 9.55 -22.78
C LEU A 212 13.45 9.65 -23.38
N GLY A 213 12.45 9.09 -22.71
CA GLY A 213 11.03 9.18 -23.11
C GLY A 213 10.54 10.62 -23.16
N LEU A 214 10.85 11.41 -22.13
CA LEU A 214 10.59 12.85 -22.07
C LEU A 214 11.28 13.62 -23.21
N ARG A 215 12.55 13.33 -23.49
CA ARG A 215 13.28 13.95 -24.62
C ARG A 215 12.65 13.62 -25.97
N ALA A 216 12.15 12.39 -26.15
CA ALA A 216 11.45 11.98 -27.37
C ALA A 216 10.07 12.67 -27.49
N GLN A 217 9.27 12.68 -26.42
CA GLN A 217 7.94 13.31 -26.37
C GLN A 217 8.00 14.83 -26.61
N THR A 218 9.05 15.50 -26.13
CA THR A 218 9.27 16.95 -26.29
C THR A 218 10.02 17.32 -27.57
N GLY A 219 10.43 16.36 -28.40
CA GLY A 219 11.24 16.61 -29.60
C GLY A 219 12.63 17.20 -29.32
N GLY A 220 13.11 17.12 -28.08
CA GLY A 220 14.30 17.84 -27.60
C GLY A 220 14.07 19.32 -27.27
N GLY A 221 12.85 19.83 -27.36
CA GLY A 221 12.51 21.21 -26.98
C GLY A 221 11.02 21.54 -27.07
N GLY A 222 10.39 21.75 -25.90
CA GLY A 222 9.30 22.73 -25.79
C GLY A 222 7.86 22.24 -25.65
N PHE A 223 7.54 20.94 -25.74
CA PHE A 223 6.17 20.50 -25.45
C PHE A 223 5.91 20.46 -23.93
N ARG A 224 5.47 21.62 -23.38
CA ARG A 224 5.24 21.93 -21.96
C ARG A 224 6.49 22.17 -21.09
N ASP A 225 7.68 22.32 -21.67
CA ASP A 225 8.95 22.57 -20.95
C ASP A 225 9.20 21.62 -19.76
N LEU A 226 8.67 20.40 -19.84
CA LEU A 226 8.84 19.39 -18.80
C LEU A 226 10.27 18.86 -18.82
N THR A 227 10.89 18.85 -17.64
CA THR A 227 12.26 18.41 -17.37
C THR A 227 12.27 17.17 -16.48
N ILE A 228 13.37 16.42 -16.51
CA ILE A 228 13.58 15.32 -15.56
C ILE A 228 13.59 15.81 -14.10
N GLN A 229 13.98 17.07 -13.86
CA GLN A 229 13.90 17.68 -12.53
C GLN A 229 12.45 17.79 -12.02
N GLN A 230 11.48 18.15 -12.87
CA GLN A 230 10.07 18.20 -12.49
C GLN A 230 9.47 16.80 -12.28
N LEU A 231 9.87 15.80 -13.09
CA LEU A 231 9.58 14.39 -12.82
C LEU A 231 10.17 13.93 -11.47
N CYS A 232 11.34 14.44 -11.11
CA CYS A 232 11.99 14.23 -9.82
C CYS A 232 11.55 15.20 -8.71
N SER A 233 10.53 16.03 -8.90
CA SER A 233 10.14 17.01 -7.86
C SER A 233 8.64 17.27 -7.78
N ASN A 234 7.80 16.47 -8.45
CA ASN A 234 6.35 16.65 -8.44
C ASN A 234 5.64 15.30 -8.63
N TYR A 235 4.99 14.82 -7.57
CA TYR A 235 4.26 13.55 -7.54
C TYR A 235 3.29 13.39 -8.74
N ARG A 236 2.52 14.44 -9.05
CA ARG A 236 1.49 14.40 -10.12
C ARG A 236 2.10 14.38 -11.52
N ILE A 237 3.26 15.01 -11.71
CA ILE A 237 3.99 14.98 -13.00
C ILE A 237 4.67 13.62 -13.20
N ALA A 238 5.24 13.02 -12.14
CA ALA A 238 5.81 11.67 -12.18
C ALA A 238 4.75 10.59 -12.47
N GLN A 239 3.63 10.61 -11.73
CA GLN A 239 2.51 9.68 -11.90
C GLN A 239 1.87 9.81 -13.28
N GLY A 240 1.68 11.05 -13.75
CA GLY A 240 1.10 11.39 -15.05
C GLY A 240 2.06 11.28 -16.25
N HIS A 241 3.30 10.80 -16.06
CA HIS A 241 4.16 10.41 -17.18
C HIS A 241 3.64 9.12 -17.85
N THR A 242 4.08 8.86 -19.08
CA THR A 242 3.68 7.64 -19.82
C THR A 242 4.91 6.99 -20.45
N PRO A 243 5.37 5.81 -19.97
CA PRO A 243 4.89 5.12 -18.77
C PRO A 243 5.10 5.95 -17.49
N SER A 244 4.32 5.71 -16.45
CA SER A 244 4.47 6.40 -15.15
C SER A 244 5.87 6.18 -14.58
N PHE A 245 6.47 7.24 -14.05
CA PHE A 245 7.85 7.23 -13.58
C PHE A 245 7.91 6.98 -12.08
N SER A 246 8.73 6.03 -11.63
CA SER A 246 8.70 5.48 -10.26
C SER A 246 8.98 6.49 -9.12
N ALA A 247 9.40 7.72 -9.44
CA ALA A 247 9.48 8.81 -8.47
C ALA A 247 8.12 9.18 -7.83
N SER A 248 6.98 8.84 -8.45
CA SER A 248 5.66 9.00 -7.81
C SER A 248 5.52 8.19 -6.52
N GLU A 249 6.21 7.05 -6.39
CA GLU A 249 6.14 6.19 -5.20
C GLU A 249 7.09 6.65 -4.08
N TYR A 250 7.69 7.83 -4.25
CA TYR A 250 8.63 8.44 -3.31
C TYR A 250 8.24 9.86 -2.94
N LEU A 251 7.84 10.67 -3.92
CA LEU A 251 7.51 12.09 -3.74
C LEU A 251 6.29 12.28 -2.82
N PRO A 252 6.23 13.37 -2.03
CA PRO A 252 5.18 13.57 -1.04
C PRO A 252 3.80 13.70 -1.67
N MET A 253 2.79 13.18 -0.97
CA MET A 253 1.39 13.17 -1.43
C MET A 253 0.54 14.16 -0.62
N PRO A 254 0.50 15.47 -0.98
CA PRO A 254 -0.28 16.45 -0.24
C PRO A 254 -1.79 16.16 -0.30
N GLY A 255 -2.41 16.04 0.88
CA GLY A 255 -3.86 15.99 1.05
C GLY A 255 -4.55 14.65 0.80
N VAL A 256 -3.81 13.53 0.68
CA VAL A 256 -4.40 12.18 0.52
C VAL A 256 -4.62 11.46 1.85
N GLY A 257 -3.73 11.68 2.81
CA GLY A 257 -3.74 11.06 4.14
C GLY A 257 -3.58 12.07 5.27
N THR A 258 -3.93 11.63 6.48
CA THR A 258 -3.74 12.35 7.74
C THR A 258 -2.34 12.04 8.32
N PRO A 259 -1.46 13.04 8.49
CA PRO A 259 -0.23 12.88 9.27
C PRO A 259 -0.55 12.80 10.76
N HIS A 260 0.38 12.19 11.49
CA HIS A 260 0.24 11.81 12.89
C HIS A 260 0.90 12.76 13.89
N SER A 261 1.97 13.42 13.45
CA SER A 261 2.78 14.37 14.20
C SER A 261 2.74 15.67 13.41
N ASP A 262 2.73 16.77 14.15
CA ASP A 262 2.98 18.09 13.58
C ASP A 262 4.47 18.45 13.54
N GLY A 263 5.35 17.53 13.93
CA GLY A 263 6.79 17.63 13.75
C GLY A 263 7.25 17.30 12.32
N HIS A 264 8.47 17.74 12.02
CA HIS A 264 9.03 17.84 10.67
C HIS A 264 10.43 17.20 10.57
N GLY A 265 10.91 16.56 11.65
CA GLY A 265 12.30 16.12 11.81
C GLY A 265 12.50 14.60 11.84
N GLU A 266 13.75 14.16 11.96
CA GLU A 266 14.11 12.74 11.91
C GLU A 266 13.44 11.88 13.00
N ASN A 267 13.08 12.51 14.13
CA ASN A 267 12.51 11.85 15.29
C ASN A 267 10.99 11.68 15.20
N ASP A 268 10.35 12.24 14.16
CA ASP A 268 8.93 12.06 13.88
C ASP A 268 8.66 10.81 13.03
N VAL A 269 9.53 10.55 12.05
CA VAL A 269 9.44 9.43 11.09
C VAL A 269 9.49 8.08 11.80
N ASP A 270 8.54 7.18 11.51
CA ASP A 270 8.66 5.79 11.93
C ASP A 270 9.59 4.98 11.00
N TRP A 271 10.89 5.08 11.26
CA TRP A 271 11.92 4.27 10.60
C TRP A 271 11.77 2.75 10.76
N GLN A 272 10.83 2.28 11.58
CA GLN A 272 10.50 0.86 11.77
C GLN A 272 9.15 0.46 11.15
N SER A 273 8.43 1.42 10.54
CA SER A 273 7.18 1.15 9.85
C SER A 273 7.40 0.14 8.73
N MET A 274 6.46 -0.79 8.57
CA MET A 274 6.37 -1.63 7.37
C MET A 274 6.09 -0.80 6.11
N MET A 275 5.55 0.42 6.27
CA MET A 275 5.11 1.30 5.20
C MET A 275 6.19 2.30 4.75
N ILE A 276 7.36 2.36 5.38
CA ILE A 276 8.49 3.12 4.86
C ILE A 276 9.26 2.28 3.83
N TYR A 277 9.72 2.89 2.73
CA TYR A 277 10.57 2.19 1.77
C TYR A 277 12.02 2.06 2.27
N PRO A 278 12.64 0.87 2.16
CA PRO A 278 14.06 0.71 2.38
C PRO A 278 14.83 1.50 1.32
N SER A 279 16.06 1.88 1.65
CA SER A 279 16.84 2.79 0.80
C SER A 279 16.93 2.36 -0.67
N GLY A 280 17.03 1.06 -0.96
CA GLY A 280 17.17 0.55 -2.32
C GLY A 280 15.88 0.30 -3.12
N ALA A 281 14.68 0.63 -2.63
CA ALA A 281 13.44 0.15 -3.24
C ALA A 281 13.20 0.67 -4.67
N GLY A 282 13.46 -0.18 -5.68
CA GLY A 282 13.36 0.21 -7.09
C GLY A 282 14.59 0.95 -7.62
N GLY A 283 15.66 1.01 -6.81
CA GLY A 283 16.98 1.44 -7.27
C GLY A 283 17.58 0.41 -8.23
N TYR A 284 18.53 0.86 -9.06
CA TYR A 284 19.36 -0.05 -9.85
C TYR A 284 20.19 -0.98 -8.95
N VAL A 285 20.44 -2.22 -9.36
CA VAL A 285 21.26 -3.21 -8.62
C VAL A 285 22.44 -3.66 -9.47
N ASP A 286 23.60 -3.82 -8.84
CA ASP A 286 24.76 -4.51 -9.41
C ASP A 286 25.04 -5.77 -8.57
N GLY A 287 24.74 -6.95 -9.14
CA GLY A 287 24.68 -8.23 -8.41
C GLY A 287 23.29 -8.56 -7.86
N GLU A 288 23.24 -9.51 -6.91
CA GLU A 288 21.99 -9.88 -6.22
C GLU A 288 21.85 -9.11 -4.90
N ALA A 289 20.61 -8.70 -4.59
CA ALA A 289 20.25 -8.06 -3.33
C ALA A 289 19.48 -9.07 -2.44
N THR A 290 19.77 -9.09 -1.13
CA THR A 290 19.04 -9.90 -0.13
C THR A 290 18.55 -9.00 1.02
N PRO A 291 17.59 -9.43 1.86
CA PRO A 291 17.11 -8.63 2.99
C PRO A 291 18.20 -8.09 3.92
N GLU A 292 19.24 -8.89 4.10
CA GLU A 292 20.39 -8.62 4.97
C GLU A 292 21.44 -7.76 4.26
N ASN A 293 21.43 -7.76 2.93
CA ASN A 293 22.37 -7.04 2.07
C ASN A 293 21.65 -6.46 0.83
N ASP A 294 20.96 -5.34 1.03
CA ASP A 294 20.33 -4.57 -0.04
C ASP A 294 21.40 -3.98 -0.99
N GLY A 295 21.74 -4.69 -2.06
CA GLY A 295 22.73 -4.26 -3.05
C GLY A 295 22.30 -3.12 -3.98
N ARG A 296 21.08 -2.57 -3.84
CA ARG A 296 20.55 -1.56 -4.78
C ARG A 296 21.02 -0.16 -4.43
N ALA A 297 21.13 0.71 -5.44
CA ALA A 297 21.46 2.11 -5.27
C ALA A 297 20.46 2.84 -4.34
N PRO A 298 20.91 3.58 -3.31
CA PRO A 298 20.04 4.22 -2.34
C PRO A 298 19.31 5.43 -2.93
N ILE A 299 17.98 5.47 -2.81
CA ILE A 299 17.12 6.55 -3.27
C ILE A 299 16.85 7.54 -2.12
N LEU A 300 16.32 7.05 -1.00
CA LEU A 300 16.24 7.76 0.28
C LEU A 300 17.20 7.16 1.31
N MET A 301 17.64 7.98 2.26
CA MET A 301 18.52 7.62 3.38
C MET A 301 17.95 8.20 4.68
N LYS A 302 18.54 7.84 5.82
CA LYS A 302 18.31 8.58 7.07
C LYS A 302 19.25 9.79 7.15
N PRO A 303 18.92 10.83 7.94
CA PRO A 303 19.77 12.01 8.15
C PRO A 303 21.19 11.74 8.70
N ASP A 304 21.40 10.62 9.40
CA ASP A 304 22.74 10.18 9.84
C ASP A 304 23.60 9.57 8.71
N GLY A 305 23.09 9.53 7.47
CA GLY A 305 23.74 8.87 6.34
C GLY A 305 23.63 7.34 6.36
N SER A 306 22.89 6.75 7.30
CA SER A 306 22.58 5.32 7.31
C SER A 306 21.40 4.99 6.40
N ARG A 307 21.26 3.70 6.05
CA ARG A 307 20.16 3.25 5.19
C ARG A 307 18.85 3.14 5.97
N ILE A 308 17.74 3.38 5.29
CA ILE A 308 16.41 2.99 5.78
C ILE A 308 16.35 1.45 5.71
N PRO A 309 16.08 0.75 6.83
CA PRO A 309 16.11 -0.70 6.86
C PRO A 309 14.93 -1.31 6.12
N ILE A 310 15.08 -2.59 5.84
CA ILE A 310 14.06 -3.44 5.25
C ILE A 310 13.10 -3.87 6.37
N ASN A 311 11.84 -3.40 6.33
CA ASN A 311 10.84 -3.58 7.38
C ASN A 311 9.68 -4.48 6.90
N LEU A 312 9.33 -5.48 7.73
CA LEU A 312 8.49 -6.63 7.32
C LEU A 312 7.71 -7.28 8.45
N ALA A 313 7.68 -6.62 9.59
CA ALA A 313 6.54 -6.69 10.46
C ALA A 313 6.14 -5.25 10.78
N PRO A 314 4.84 -4.95 10.88
CA PRO A 314 4.41 -3.61 11.22
C PRO A 314 4.97 -3.20 12.58
N SER A 315 5.31 -1.93 12.69
CA SER A 315 5.75 -1.34 13.95
C SER A 315 4.59 -1.28 14.94
N SER A 316 4.89 -0.93 16.20
CA SER A 316 3.85 -0.57 17.17
C SER A 316 3.01 0.66 16.75
N LEU A 317 3.49 1.38 15.74
CA LEU A 317 3.00 2.67 15.27
C LEU A 317 2.06 2.46 14.06
N ASP A 318 2.43 1.61 13.10
CA ASP A 318 1.50 1.04 12.09
C ASP A 318 0.25 0.41 12.73
N ILE A 319 0.42 -0.32 13.85
CA ILE A 319 -0.69 -0.92 14.60
C ILE A 319 -1.55 0.15 15.28
N ALA A 320 -0.96 1.25 15.76
CA ALA A 320 -1.72 2.38 16.31
C ALA A 320 -2.53 3.09 15.22
N ALA A 321 -2.02 3.14 13.98
CA ALA A 321 -2.67 3.72 12.81
C ALA A 321 -4.01 3.05 12.52
N LEU A 322 -3.98 1.73 12.37
CA LEU A 322 -5.16 0.94 12.06
C LEU A 322 -6.18 1.02 13.20
N ASN A 323 -5.72 1.00 14.46
CA ASN A 323 -6.63 1.14 15.60
C ASN A 323 -7.27 2.54 15.69
N ALA A 324 -6.57 3.61 15.31
CA ALA A 324 -7.12 4.97 15.29
C ALA A 324 -8.08 5.18 14.09
N MET A 325 -7.67 4.76 12.89
CA MET A 325 -8.47 4.83 11.67
C MET A 325 -9.79 4.05 11.80
N TYR A 326 -9.76 2.86 12.40
CA TYR A 326 -10.93 2.00 12.60
C TYR A 326 -11.56 2.12 13.98
N ALA A 327 -11.31 3.20 14.73
CA ALA A 327 -11.83 3.40 16.09
C ALA A 327 -13.37 3.41 16.13
N ASP A 328 -13.99 4.26 15.31
CA ASP A 328 -15.45 4.46 15.24
C ASP A 328 -16.09 3.75 14.03
N VAL A 329 -15.38 2.81 13.41
CA VAL A 329 -15.92 1.97 12.33
C VAL A 329 -16.75 0.86 12.98
N GLU A 330 -17.94 1.24 13.47
CA GLU A 330 -18.92 0.29 14.01
C GLU A 330 -19.22 -0.79 12.97
N GLY A 331 -19.38 -2.03 13.45
CA GLY A 331 -20.07 -3.05 12.68
C GLY A 331 -21.48 -2.54 12.37
N THR A 332 -21.81 -2.35 11.08
CA THR A 332 -23.13 -1.81 10.69
C THR A 332 -24.23 -2.61 11.38
N LYS A 333 -25.32 -1.96 11.82
CA LYS A 333 -26.35 -2.61 12.66
C LYS A 333 -26.97 -3.86 12.00
N LEU A 334 -26.87 -3.99 10.68
CA LEU A 334 -27.17 -5.22 9.95
C LEU A 334 -26.31 -6.41 10.39
N ASP A 335 -25.00 -6.26 10.63
CA ASP A 335 -24.13 -7.37 11.04
C ASP A 335 -24.29 -7.75 12.51
N LEU A 336 -24.65 -6.80 13.36
CA LEU A 336 -25.11 -7.09 14.72
C LEU A 336 -26.44 -7.89 14.67
N LEU A 337 -27.33 -7.60 13.72
CA LEU A 337 -28.54 -8.39 13.47
C LEU A 337 -28.24 -9.76 12.79
N ASN A 338 -27.33 -9.82 11.82
CA ASN A 338 -26.96 -11.04 11.08
C ASN A 338 -26.25 -12.04 12.00
N SER A 339 -25.36 -11.57 12.88
CA SER A 339 -24.74 -12.40 13.92
C SER A 339 -25.79 -12.93 14.91
N LEU A 340 -26.76 -12.12 15.34
CA LEU A 340 -27.89 -12.57 16.17
C LEU A 340 -28.81 -13.56 15.44
N ILE A 341 -29.02 -13.41 14.12
CA ILE A 341 -29.81 -14.34 13.29
C ILE A 341 -29.07 -15.67 13.13
N ASN A 342 -27.78 -15.64 12.83
CA ASN A 342 -26.94 -16.84 12.72
C ASN A 342 -26.78 -17.55 14.07
N PHE A 343 -26.63 -16.80 15.17
CA PHE A 343 -26.64 -17.37 16.52
C PHE A 343 -27.98 -18.06 16.83
N LYS A 344 -29.13 -17.44 16.51
CA LYS A 344 -30.45 -18.07 16.63
C LYS A 344 -30.60 -19.32 15.75
N LYS A 345 -29.96 -19.35 14.57
CA LYS A 345 -29.94 -20.52 13.66
C LYS A 345 -29.16 -21.67 14.29
N VAL A 346 -27.92 -21.43 14.72
CA VAL A 346 -27.05 -22.41 15.41
C VAL A 346 -27.69 -22.91 16.71
N TYR A 347 -28.26 -22.03 17.52
CA TYR A 347 -28.95 -22.39 18.77
C TYR A 347 -30.21 -23.22 18.55
N LYS A 348 -30.95 -23.02 17.45
CA LYS A 348 -32.04 -23.92 17.06
C LYS A 348 -31.51 -25.30 16.66
N THR A 349 -30.45 -25.36 15.85
CA THR A 349 -29.83 -26.62 15.42
C THR A 349 -29.26 -27.42 16.59
N SER A 350 -28.68 -26.78 17.61
CA SER A 350 -28.18 -27.47 18.81
C SER A 350 -29.30 -27.98 19.73
N LYS A 351 -30.50 -27.36 19.69
CA LYS A 351 -31.70 -27.87 20.39
C LYS A 351 -32.48 -28.92 19.61
N SER A 352 -32.23 -29.11 18.32
CA SER A 352 -32.80 -30.20 17.51
C SER A 352 -31.88 -31.44 17.45
N GLY A 353 -31.16 -31.74 18.56
CA GLY A 353 -30.47 -33.02 18.72
C GLY A 353 -31.47 -34.19 18.74
N PRO A 354 -31.05 -35.41 18.33
CA PRO A 354 -31.98 -36.50 18.05
C PRO A 354 -32.71 -36.99 19.31
N SER A 355 -34.04 -37.03 19.24
CA SER A 355 -34.91 -37.71 20.19
C SER A 355 -34.80 -39.23 20.01
N GLY A 356 -33.71 -39.83 20.49
CA GLY A 356 -33.38 -41.24 20.26
C GLY A 356 -32.18 -41.73 21.05
N GLY A 357 -32.33 -41.86 22.37
CA GLY A 357 -31.36 -42.52 23.26
C GLY A 357 -32.11 -43.14 24.43
N LEU A 358 -31.97 -44.45 24.63
CA LEU A 358 -32.69 -45.18 25.67
C LEU A 358 -32.14 -44.87 27.06
N GLY A 359 -33.01 -44.91 28.07
CA GLY A 359 -32.59 -44.87 29.47
C GLY A 359 -31.86 -46.15 29.88
N CYS A 360 -30.94 -46.03 30.83
CA CYS A 360 -30.34 -47.17 31.52
C CYS A 360 -31.08 -47.43 32.84
N PHE A 361 -31.31 -48.70 33.14
CA PHE A 361 -31.38 -49.22 34.51
C PHE A 361 -29.97 -49.53 35.00
#